data_AF-A0AAV7MTL2-F1
#
_entry.id   AF-A0AAV7MTL2-F1
#
_cell.length_a   1.000
_cell.length_b   1.000
_cell.length_c   1.000
_cell.angle_alpha   90.00
_cell.angle_beta   90.00
_cell.angle_gamma   90.00
#
_symmetry.space_group_name_H-M   'P 1'
#
loop_
_entity.id
_entity.type
_entity.pdbx_description
1 polymer ?
#
loop_
_entity_poly.entity_id
_entity_poly.type
_entity_poly.pdbx_seq_one_letter_code
_entity_poly.pdbx_strand_id
1 'polypeptide(L)'
;SYRTINLYRSAISMNHSNIDGNPIGSHPLICRLLKGVKLSKPPSAKYSYIWDVSLVLNLFLSWPDNPRLSLKILSAKLTMLLCLISIKRTS
;
A
#
# COMPACT_ATOMS: atom_id res chain seq x y z
N SER A 1 -6.56 -7.60 11.30
CA SER A 1 -6.39 -7.07 9.92
C SER A 1 -7.34 -7.82 8.98
N TYR A 2 -8.04 -7.13 8.07
CA TYR A 2 -8.95 -7.76 7.09
C TYR A 2 -8.20 -8.74 6.16
N ARG A 3 -6.93 -8.48 5.87
CA ARG A 3 -6.07 -9.36 5.06
C ARG A 3 -5.93 -10.76 5.66
N THR A 4 -5.71 -10.84 6.97
CA THR A 4 -5.57 -12.12 7.70
C THR A 4 -6.85 -12.95 7.62
N ILE A 5 -8.02 -12.31 7.78
CA ILE A 5 -9.33 -12.97 7.72
C ILE A 5 -9.58 -13.52 6.31
N ASN A 6 -9.26 -12.74 5.27
CA ASN A 6 -9.35 -13.22 3.89
C ASN A 6 -8.38 -14.38 3.60
N LEU A 7 -7.19 -14.37 4.19
CA LEU A 7 -6.22 -15.46 4.10
C LEU A 7 -6.79 -16.75 4.67
N TYR A 8 -7.35 -16.71 5.88
CA TYR A 8 -8.01 -17.87 6.48
C TYR A 8 -9.21 -18.35 5.65
N ARG A 9 -10.06 -17.42 5.18
CA ARG A 9 -11.18 -17.75 4.30
C ARG A 9 -10.73 -18.53 3.07
N SER A 10 -9.68 -18.05 2.39
CA SER A 10 -9.15 -18.69 1.19
C SER A 10 -8.53 -20.05 1.52
N ALA A 11 -7.77 -20.16 2.61
CA ALA A 11 -7.17 -21.42 3.04
C ALA A 11 -8.26 -22.48 3.35
N ILE A 12 -9.30 -22.11 4.09
CA ILE A 12 -10.42 -23.01 4.40
C ILE A 12 -11.14 -23.41 3.12
N SER A 13 -11.39 -22.45 2.22
CA SER A 13 -12.04 -22.72 0.94
C SER A 13 -11.24 -23.63 0.00
N MET A 14 -9.92 -23.70 0.17
CA MET A 14 -9.04 -24.55 -0.63
C MET A 14 -8.93 -25.97 -0.06
N ASN A 15 -9.00 -26.12 1.27
CA ASN A 15 -8.79 -27.38 1.96
C ASN A 15 -10.08 -28.18 2.22
N HIS A 16 -11.25 -27.64 1.85
CA HIS A 16 -12.54 -28.28 2.09
C HIS A 16 -13.36 -28.38 0.82
N SER A 17 -14.21 -29.40 0.77
CA SER A 17 -15.17 -29.61 -0.30
C SER A 17 -16.23 -28.50 -0.33
N ASN A 18 -16.89 -28.37 -1.49
CA ASN A 18 -17.99 -27.43 -1.66
C ASN A 18 -19.15 -27.76 -0.72
N ILE A 19 -19.76 -26.71 -0.16
CA ILE A 19 -20.98 -26.77 0.64
C ILE A 19 -22.08 -26.13 -0.21
N ASP A 20 -23.22 -26.83 -0.38
CA ASP A 20 -24.35 -26.39 -1.21
C ASP A 20 -23.93 -25.99 -2.64
N GLY A 21 -23.04 -26.80 -3.24
CA GLY A 21 -22.50 -26.57 -4.58
C GLY A 21 -21.48 -25.42 -4.67
N ASN A 22 -21.29 -24.65 -3.60
CA ASN A 22 -20.40 -23.49 -3.57
C ASN A 22 -19.12 -23.77 -2.78
N PRO A 23 -17.97 -23.23 -3.19
CA PRO A 23 -16.78 -23.25 -2.35
C PRO A 23 -17.06 -22.45 -1.07
N ILE A 24 -16.56 -22.94 0.06
CA ILE A 24 -16.84 -22.36 1.39
C ILE A 24 -16.58 -20.86 1.43
N GLY A 25 -15.48 -20.39 0.82
CA GLY A 25 -15.15 -18.97 0.80
C GLY A 25 -16.17 -18.08 0.10
N SER A 26 -16.98 -18.63 -0.81
CA SER A 26 -18.00 -17.91 -1.60
C SER A 26 -19.43 -18.13 -1.09
N HIS A 27 -19.62 -18.96 -0.06
CA HIS A 27 -20.93 -19.23 0.50
C HIS A 27 -21.61 -17.93 0.99
N PRO A 28 -22.91 -17.70 0.71
CA PRO A 28 -23.59 -16.43 0.97
C PRO A 28 -23.53 -15.99 2.44
N LEU A 29 -23.58 -16.93 3.38
CA LEU A 29 -23.44 -16.62 4.81
C LEU A 29 -22.05 -16.05 5.15
N ILE A 30 -20.99 -16.61 4.58
CA ILE A 30 -19.60 -16.18 4.81
C ILE A 30 -19.38 -14.81 4.17
N CYS A 31 -19.89 -14.60 2.96
CA CYS A 31 -19.86 -13.29 2.31
C CYS A 31 -20.59 -12.20 3.14
N ARG A 32 -21.76 -12.51 3.72
CA ARG A 32 -22.51 -11.59 4.59
C ARG A 32 -21.75 -11.30 5.89
N LEU A 33 -21.17 -12.32 6.52
CA LEU A 33 -20.33 -12.18 7.71
C LEU A 33 -19.16 -11.24 7.45
N LEU A 34 -18.38 -11.48 6.38
CA LEU A 34 -17.22 -10.67 6.03
C LEU A 34 -17.57 -9.23 5.66
N LYS A 35 -18.73 -9.02 5.04
CA LYS A 35 -19.28 -7.69 4.79
C LYS A 35 -19.56 -6.97 6.12
N GLY A 36 -20.13 -7.66 7.10
CA GLY A 36 -20.33 -7.14 8.45
C GLY A 36 -19.01 -6.81 9.17
N VAL A 37 -18.02 -7.69 9.08
CA VAL A 37 -16.68 -7.46 9.63
C VAL A 37 -16.02 -6.22 9.02
N LYS A 38 -16.13 -6.02 7.70
CA LYS A 38 -15.60 -4.85 7.00
C LYS A 38 -16.29 -3.56 7.46
N LEU A 39 -17.60 -3.61 7.74
CA LEU A 39 -18.35 -2.46 8.23
C LEU A 39 -18.02 -2.13 9.70
N SER A 40 -17.84 -3.16 10.54
CA SER A 40 -17.49 -3.01 11.95
C SER A 40 -16.09 -2.39 12.14
N LYS A 41 -15.15 -2.71 11.25
CA LYS A 41 -13.81 -2.13 11.22
C LYS A 41 -13.50 -1.60 9.83
N PRO A 42 -13.93 -0.37 9.49
CA PRO A 42 -13.63 0.20 8.18
C PRO A 42 -12.12 0.26 7.96
N PRO A 43 -11.67 0.12 6.70
CA PRO A 43 -10.26 0.27 6.37
C PRO A 43 -9.83 1.70 6.70
N SER A 44 -8.98 1.84 7.70
CA SER A 44 -8.33 3.12 7.99
C SER A 44 -7.27 3.41 6.94
N ALA A 45 -7.04 4.70 6.67
CA ALA A 45 -5.92 5.12 5.82
C ALA A 45 -4.61 4.56 6.40
N LYS A 46 -3.79 3.94 5.53
CA LYS A 46 -2.51 3.35 5.95
C LYS A 46 -1.57 4.42 6.51
N TYR A 47 -1.70 5.65 6.03
CA TYR A 47 -0.92 6.79 6.46
C TYR A 47 -1.86 7.87 6.97
N SER A 48 -1.60 8.36 8.18
CA SER A 48 -2.33 9.51 8.75
C SER A 48 -1.93 10.82 8.08
N TYR A 49 -0.78 10.85 7.42
CA TYR A 49 -0.19 12.01 6.78
C TYR A 49 0.67 11.56 5.60
N ILE A 50 0.64 12.33 4.51
CA ILE A 50 1.53 12.18 3.37
C ILE A 50 2.42 13.43 3.38
N TRP A 51 3.72 13.25 3.20
CA TRP A 51 4.67 14.34 3.16
C TRP A 51 4.46 15.23 1.91
N ASP A 52 4.76 16.52 2.03
CA ASP A 52 4.62 17.48 0.92
C ASP A 52 5.82 17.40 -0.03
N VAL A 53 5.56 16.92 -1.25
CA VAL A 53 6.56 16.83 -2.33
C VAL A 53 7.08 18.20 -2.74
N SER A 54 6.23 19.23 -2.64
CA SER A 54 6.55 20.60 -3.04
C SER A 54 7.69 21.17 -2.20
N LEU A 55 7.75 20.83 -0.90
CA LEU A 55 8.82 21.25 0.00
C LEU A 55 10.19 20.76 -0.51
N VAL A 56 10.28 19.49 -0.92
CA VAL A 56 11.52 18.90 -1.41
C VAL A 56 11.91 19.48 -2.77
N LEU A 57 10.94 19.73 -3.66
CA LEU A 57 11.21 20.37 -4.95
C LEU A 57 11.67 21.83 -4.78
N ASN A 58 11.06 22.58 -3.86
CA ASN A 58 11.47 23.95 -3.53
C ASN A 58 12.89 23.99 -2.95
N LEU A 59 13.25 23.03 -2.11
CA LEU A 59 14.63 22.87 -1.64
C LEU A 59 15.60 22.68 -2.80
N PHE A 60 15.25 21.84 -3.79
CA PHE A 60 16.09 21.62 -4.97
C PHE A 60 16.22 22.83 -5.90
N LEU A 61 15.22 23.71 -5.92
CA LEU A 61 15.24 24.98 -6.66
C LEU A 61 16.14 26.03 -5.99
N SER A 62 16.25 26.00 -4.66
CA SER A 62 17.11 26.91 -3.89
C SER A 62 18.60 26.56 -3.97
N TRP A 63 18.96 25.38 -4.50
CA TRP A 63 20.35 24.94 -4.59
C TRP A 63 21.13 25.64 -5.72
N PRO A 64 22.45 25.84 -5.54
CA PRO A 64 23.31 26.40 -6.57
C PRO A 64 23.45 25.46 -7.78
N ASP A 65 24.09 25.93 -8.86
CA ASP A 65 24.29 25.15 -10.08
C ASP A 65 24.93 23.78 -9.79
N ASN A 66 24.46 22.73 -10.48
CA ASN A 66 24.93 21.35 -10.35
C ASN A 66 26.47 21.18 -10.26
N PRO A 67 27.32 21.88 -11.06
CA PRO A 67 28.77 21.76 -10.96
C PRO A 67 29.38 22.31 -9.66
N ARG A 68 28.65 23.12 -8.90
CA ARG A 68 29.09 23.68 -7.60
C ARG A 68 28.67 22.83 -6.41
N LEU A 69 27.86 21.79 -6.63
CA LEU A 69 27.42 20.87 -5.59
C LEU A 69 28.43 19.72 -5.40
N SER A 70 28.57 19.28 -4.15
CA SER A 70 29.28 18.04 -3.85
C SER A 70 28.60 16.85 -4.53
N LEU A 71 29.40 15.90 -5.02
CA LEU A 71 28.93 14.66 -5.64
C LEU A 71 27.89 13.93 -4.76
N LYS A 72 28.10 13.93 -3.43
CA LYS A 72 27.18 13.33 -2.46
C LYS A 72 25.77 13.95 -2.53
N ILE A 73 25.71 15.27 -2.63
CA ILE A 73 24.46 16.03 -2.64
C ILE A 73 23.74 15.86 -3.98
N LEU A 74 24.50 15.80 -5.07
CA LEU A 74 23.98 15.53 -6.40
C LEU A 74 23.38 14.12 -6.51
N SER A 75 24.07 13.10 -5.98
CA SER A 75 23.54 11.73 -5.92
C SER A 75 22.27 11.64 -5.06
N ALA A 76 22.20 12.38 -3.95
CA ALA A 76 21.00 12.45 -3.11
C ALA A 76 19.80 13.09 -3.85
N LYS A 77 20.02 14.20 -4.57
CA LYS A 77 18.97 14.83 -5.41
C LYS A 77 18.49 13.90 -6.51
N LEU A 78 19.41 13.22 -7.20
CA LEU A 78 19.05 12.25 -8.24
C LEU A 78 18.22 11.09 -7.68
N THR A 79 18.68 10.46 -6.59
CA THR A 79 17.96 9.32 -5.99
C THR A 79 16.59 9.72 -5.45
N MET A 80 16.45 10.93 -4.89
CA MET A 80 15.16 11.46 -4.44
C MET A 80 14.21 11.72 -5.61
N LEU A 81 14.68 12.37 -6.68
CA LEU A 81 13.89 12.57 -7.91
C LEU A 81 13.52 11.22 -8.55
N LEU A 82 14.46 10.27 -8.58
CA LEU A 82 14.23 8.92 -9.07
C LEU A 82 13.17 8.20 -8.24
N CYS A 83 13.19 8.35 -6.91
CA CYS A 83 12.17 7.80 -6.02
C CYS A 83 10.79 8.45 -6.24
N LEU A 84 10.75 9.75 -6.56
CA LEU A 84 9.51 10.47 -6.86
C LEU A 84 8.87 10.01 -8.18
N ILE A 85 9.67 9.84 -9.24
CA ILE A 85 9.16 9.39 -10.55
C ILE A 85 8.93 7.88 -10.59
N SER A 86 9.79 7.11 -9.93
CA SER A 86 9.65 5.68 -9.83
C SER A 86 8.69 5.44 -8.68
N ILE A 87 7.39 5.48 -8.97
CA ILE A 87 6.33 5.09 -8.03
C ILE A 87 6.50 3.59 -7.74
N LYS A 88 7.51 3.24 -6.94
CA LYS A 88 7.77 1.89 -6.47
C LYS A 88 7.13 1.77 -5.12
N ARG A 89 6.09 0.94 -5.03
CA ARG A 89 5.63 0.43 -3.75
C ARG A 89 6.79 -0.37 -3.16
N THR A 90 7.30 0.03 -2.00
CA THR A 90 8.16 -0.84 -1.20
C THR A 90 7.40 -2.15 -1.02
N SER A 91 7.89 -3.22 -1.66
CA SER A 91 7.27 -4.54 -1.62
C SER A 91 7.34 -5.15 -0.22
#